data_AF-A0A6P0RS94-F1
#
_entry.id   AF-A0A6P0RS94-F1
#
_cell.length_a   1.000
_cell.length_b   1.000
_cell.length_c   1.000
_cell.angle_alpha   90.00
_cell.angle_beta   90.00
_cell.angle_gamma   90.00
#
_symmetry.space_group_name_H-M   'P 1'
#
loop_
_entity.id
_entity.type
_entity.pdbx_description
1 polymer ?
#
loop_
_entity_poly.entity_id
_entity_poly.type
_entity_poly.pdbx_seq_one_letter_code
_entity_poly.pdbx_strand_id
1 'polypeptide(L)'
;MELFQKVISILAFLSIGFSLTEVYLTVNQIWKRKHERVVAESISVSANLVSLIPGFIFSLNFLLQGEYIGLIDSTLFAGLAIFYIFVGMSLWVEGERKKGLWTLIKQTLNFERKEAGDLAKSFFKPSGAQKIISILSQLAMIDEVIDPREKEFIQSFIDNWNINYSIDDDLIASQTKNNSVSLINLRKDVTDYLETSPPQKQVSELKDMLQTLINIDQEVSEQEKLIMGELDGLFSEYISQQPNPARYHVVVVPQNERQVQVIMTSLPELARYEVAEGVAYNSSPFYSKDYANVISEGYRSLNLFSIVTFSLPNEIGSGVLEHG
;
A
#
# COMPACT_ATOMS: atom_id res chain seq x y z
N MET A 1 32.27 -10.70 28.78
CA MET A 1 31.17 -11.61 28.44
C MET A 1 30.07 -11.60 29.50
N GLU A 2 30.37 -11.86 30.77
CA GLU A 2 29.35 -11.89 31.84
C GLU A 2 28.64 -10.55 32.08
N LEU A 3 29.37 -9.42 32.09
CA LEU A 3 28.77 -8.09 32.25
C LEU A 3 27.78 -7.77 31.12
N PHE A 4 28.14 -8.13 29.88
CA PHE A 4 27.32 -7.90 28.69
C PHE A 4 26.03 -8.73 28.73
N GLN A 5 26.13 -10.01 29.07
CA GLN A 5 24.96 -10.88 29.25
C GLN A 5 24.03 -10.37 30.36
N LYS A 6 24.61 -9.87 31.46
CA LYS A 6 23.84 -9.32 32.58
C LYS A 6 23.11 -8.03 32.19
N VAL A 7 23.75 -7.15 31.41
CA VAL A 7 23.13 -5.93 30.86
C VAL A 7 21.98 -6.30 29.92
N ILE A 8 22.20 -7.23 28.98
CA ILE A 8 21.14 -7.69 28.06
C ILE A 8 19.97 -8.31 28.83
N SER A 9 20.23 -9.14 29.84
CA SER A 9 19.17 -9.75 30.64
C SER A 9 18.32 -8.72 31.38
N ILE A 10 18.94 -7.66 31.92
CA ILE A 10 18.22 -6.54 32.56
C ILE A 10 17.38 -5.78 31.52
N LEU A 11 17.94 -5.50 30.34
CA LEU A 11 17.22 -4.82 29.26
C LEU A 11 16.02 -5.64 28.76
N ALA A 12 16.20 -6.95 28.59
CA ALA A 12 15.13 -7.86 28.20
C ALA A 12 14.05 -7.98 29.28
N PHE A 13 14.42 -7.90 30.56
CA PHE A 13 13.43 -7.84 31.64
C PHE A 13 12.64 -6.51 31.62
N LEU A 14 13.34 -5.39 31.39
CA LEU A 14 12.71 -4.07 31.28
C LEU A 14 11.81 -3.94 30.05
N SER A 15 12.10 -4.64 28.95
CA SER A 15 11.27 -4.60 27.74
C SER A 15 9.85 -5.08 28.00
N ILE A 16 9.64 -6.03 28.92
CA ILE A 16 8.30 -6.46 29.35
C ILE A 16 7.48 -5.28 29.88
N GLY A 17 8.10 -4.37 30.63
CA GLY A 17 7.42 -3.17 31.14
C GLY A 17 6.97 -2.23 30.01
N PHE A 18 7.78 -2.10 28.95
CA PHE A 18 7.41 -1.35 27.76
C PHE A 18 6.28 -2.04 26.99
N SER A 19 6.36 -3.36 26.76
CA SER A 19 5.30 -4.13 26.10
C SER A 19 3.97 -4.04 26.86
N LEU A 20 4.00 -4.15 28.19
CA LEU A 20 2.80 -3.98 29.03
C LEU A 20 2.20 -2.58 28.89
N THR A 21 3.05 -1.55 28.83
CA THR A 21 2.60 -0.16 28.66
C THR A 21 1.98 0.05 27.28
N GLU A 22 2.62 -0.48 26.24
CA GLU A 22 2.14 -0.44 24.87
C GLU A 22 0.77 -1.12 24.74
N VAL A 23 0.64 -2.35 25.22
CA VAL A 23 -0.64 -3.09 25.24
C VAL A 23 -1.69 -2.29 26.00
N TYR A 24 -1.36 -1.75 27.18
CA TYR A 24 -2.31 -0.97 27.96
C TYR A 24 -2.80 0.28 27.22
N LEU A 25 -1.91 1.08 26.65
CA LEU A 25 -2.28 2.32 25.95
C LEU A 25 -3.15 2.02 24.73
N THR A 26 -2.76 0.99 23.98
CA THR A 26 -3.45 0.52 22.79
C THR A 26 -4.86 0.03 23.13
N VAL A 27 -4.99 -0.86 24.12
CA VAL A 27 -6.29 -1.36 24.60
C VAL A 27 -7.14 -0.22 25.14
N ASN A 28 -6.58 0.69 25.95
CA ASN A 28 -7.32 1.77 26.57
C ASN A 28 -7.93 2.73 25.54
N GLN A 29 -7.22 3.02 24.45
CA GLN A 29 -7.72 3.87 23.36
C GLN A 29 -8.97 3.25 22.70
N ILE A 30 -8.91 1.95 22.40
CA ILE A 30 -9.99 1.23 21.73
C ILE A 30 -11.14 0.91 22.70
N TRP A 31 -10.84 0.57 23.95
CA TRP A 31 -11.83 0.18 24.97
C TRP A 31 -12.88 1.27 25.21
N LYS A 32 -12.46 2.54 25.19
CA LYS A 32 -13.37 3.69 25.36
C LYS A 32 -14.37 3.81 24.21
N ARG A 33 -14.02 3.33 23.01
CA ARG A 33 -14.77 3.52 21.77
C ARG A 33 -15.30 2.23 21.15
N LYS A 34 -15.09 1.08 21.78
CA LYS A 34 -15.52 -0.27 21.31
C LYS A 34 -17.03 -0.43 21.02
N HIS A 35 -17.84 0.53 21.45
CA HIS A 35 -19.28 0.57 21.19
C HIS A 35 -19.62 1.26 19.87
N GLU A 36 -18.69 2.04 19.31
CA GLU A 36 -18.83 2.71 18.01
C GLU A 36 -18.64 1.68 16.89
N ARG A 37 -19.63 1.58 16.00
CA ARG A 37 -19.60 0.63 14.89
C ARG A 37 -18.39 0.83 13.96
N VAL A 38 -18.05 2.09 13.68
CA VAL A 38 -16.89 2.47 12.85
C VAL A 38 -15.57 1.94 13.42
N VAL A 39 -15.44 1.86 14.75
CA VAL A 39 -14.22 1.33 15.41
C VAL A 39 -14.15 -0.18 15.26
N ALA A 40 -15.27 -0.89 15.40
CA ALA A 40 -15.32 -2.32 15.18
C ALA A 40 -15.02 -2.67 13.71
N GLU A 41 -15.63 -1.97 12.76
CA GLU A 41 -15.43 -2.21 11.32
C GLU A 41 -14.00 -1.86 10.85
N SER A 42 -13.29 -0.95 11.54
CA SER A 42 -11.89 -0.62 11.21
C SER A 42 -10.86 -1.70 11.59
N ILE A 43 -11.25 -2.74 12.34
CA ILE A 43 -10.35 -3.78 12.82
C ILE A 43 -10.48 -5.01 11.93
N SER A 44 -9.41 -5.36 11.21
CA SER A 44 -9.37 -6.62 10.45
C SER A 44 -9.34 -7.81 11.40
N VAL A 45 -10.44 -8.57 11.43
CA VAL A 45 -10.55 -9.78 12.26
C VAL A 45 -9.71 -10.89 11.63
N SER A 46 -9.67 -10.98 10.30
CA SER A 46 -8.84 -11.96 9.60
C SER A 46 -7.34 -11.78 9.87
N ALA A 47 -6.81 -10.56 9.81
CA ALA A 47 -5.40 -10.31 10.10
C ALA A 47 -5.02 -10.73 11.53
N ASN A 48 -5.88 -10.41 12.50
CA ASN A 48 -5.66 -10.80 13.89
C ASN A 48 -5.76 -12.33 14.07
N LEU A 49 -6.69 -13.02 13.40
CA LEU A 49 -6.77 -14.50 13.43
C LEU A 49 -5.52 -15.15 12.85
N VAL A 50 -5.02 -14.65 11.72
CA VAL A 50 -3.79 -15.15 11.10
C VAL A 50 -2.59 -14.92 12.02
N SER A 51 -2.51 -13.77 12.69
CA SER A 51 -1.41 -13.43 13.61
C SER A 51 -1.30 -14.39 14.82
N LEU A 52 -2.40 -15.04 15.23
CA LEU A 52 -2.39 -16.00 16.33
C LEU A 52 -1.62 -17.28 15.98
N ILE A 53 -1.51 -17.66 14.71
CA ILE A 53 -0.80 -18.87 14.28
C ILE A 53 0.71 -18.77 14.58
N PRO A 54 1.46 -17.78 14.05
CA PRO A 54 2.87 -17.62 14.40
C PRO A 54 3.04 -17.31 15.89
N GLY A 55 2.14 -16.50 16.49
CA GLY A 55 2.18 -16.21 17.93
C GLY A 55 2.11 -17.47 18.79
N PHE A 56 1.25 -18.42 18.44
CA PHE A 56 1.14 -19.72 19.11
C PHE A 56 2.41 -20.57 18.93
N ILE A 57 2.94 -20.65 17.70
CA ILE A 57 4.16 -21.40 17.40
C ILE A 57 5.35 -20.85 18.18
N PHE A 58 5.54 -19.52 18.20
CA PHE A 58 6.61 -18.88 18.97
C PHE A 58 6.42 -19.07 20.47
N SER A 59 5.20 -18.93 20.98
CA SER A 59 4.93 -19.17 22.41
C SER A 59 5.29 -20.60 22.82
N LEU A 60 4.94 -21.60 22.00
CA LEU A 60 5.33 -22.99 22.26
C LEU A 60 6.85 -23.16 22.20
N ASN A 61 7.52 -22.55 21.22
CA ASN A 61 8.96 -22.59 21.11
C ASN A 61 9.65 -21.97 22.35
N PHE A 62 9.20 -20.79 22.80
CA PHE A 62 9.74 -20.14 24.01
C PHE A 62 9.51 -20.98 25.27
N LEU A 63 8.34 -21.60 25.40
CA LEU A 63 8.05 -22.51 26.51
C LEU A 63 9.02 -23.71 26.53
N LEU A 64 9.26 -24.32 25.37
CA LEU A 64 10.18 -25.47 25.24
C LEU A 64 11.64 -25.10 25.51
N GLN A 65 12.04 -23.87 25.18
CA GLN A 65 13.41 -23.37 25.40
C GLN A 65 13.61 -22.76 26.80
N GLY A 66 12.55 -22.63 27.60
CA GLY A 66 12.61 -21.96 28.92
C GLY A 66 12.81 -20.44 28.83
N GLU A 67 12.49 -19.83 27.68
CA GLU A 67 12.63 -18.39 27.44
C GLU A 67 11.40 -17.63 27.97
N TYR A 68 11.36 -17.41 29.28
CA TYR A 68 10.19 -16.80 29.95
C TYR A 68 9.87 -15.38 29.46
N ILE A 69 10.87 -14.58 29.07
CA ILE A 69 10.66 -13.21 28.58
C ILE A 69 9.90 -13.23 27.26
N GLY A 70 10.38 -14.02 26.29
CA GLY A 70 9.72 -14.18 24.99
C GLY A 70 8.32 -14.78 25.13
N LEU A 71 8.15 -15.76 26.04
CA LEU A 71 6.84 -16.35 26.33
C LEU A 71 5.84 -15.34 26.89
N ILE A 72 6.27 -14.48 27.82
CA ILE A 72 5.39 -13.44 28.40
C ILE A 72 4.99 -12.45 27.31
N ASP A 73 5.95 -11.97 26.51
CA ASP A 73 5.71 -11.00 25.45
C ASP A 73 4.77 -11.56 24.37
N SER A 74 5.04 -12.77 23.87
CA SER A 74 4.18 -13.42 22.88
C SER A 74 2.77 -13.67 23.40
N THR A 75 2.62 -14.00 24.69
CA THR A 75 1.31 -14.18 25.32
C THR A 75 0.55 -12.86 25.45
N LEU A 76 1.24 -11.77 25.77
CA LEU A 76 0.63 -10.43 25.84
C LEU A 76 0.07 -10.01 24.48
N PHE A 77 0.85 -10.15 23.40
CA PHE A 77 0.39 -9.79 22.05
C PHE A 77 -0.68 -10.75 21.51
N ALA A 78 -0.64 -12.04 21.86
CA ALA A 78 -1.75 -12.96 21.56
C ALA A 78 -3.04 -12.52 22.27
N GLY A 79 -2.95 -12.10 23.54
CA GLY A 79 -4.07 -11.52 24.27
C GLY A 79 -4.62 -10.24 23.62
N LEU A 80 -3.74 -9.39 23.11
CA LEU A 80 -4.10 -8.18 22.37
C LEU A 80 -4.82 -8.50 21.05
N ALA A 81 -4.33 -9.48 20.28
CA ALA A 81 -4.97 -9.92 19.04
C ALA A 81 -6.38 -10.50 19.31
N ILE A 82 -6.52 -11.30 20.38
CA ILE A 82 -7.82 -11.82 20.83
C ILE A 82 -8.77 -10.66 21.21
N PHE A 83 -8.27 -9.65 21.92
CA PHE A 83 -9.04 -8.45 22.23
C PHE A 83 -9.53 -7.75 20.96
N TYR A 84 -8.66 -7.55 19.97
CA TYR A 84 -9.03 -6.94 18.70
C TYR A 84 -10.07 -7.75 17.92
N ILE A 85 -9.92 -9.07 17.86
CA ILE A 85 -10.91 -9.97 17.26
C ILE A 85 -12.29 -9.74 17.90
N PHE A 86 -12.36 -9.68 19.23
CA PHE A 86 -13.61 -9.44 19.93
C PHE A 86 -14.22 -8.07 19.63
N VAL A 87 -13.41 -7.02 19.51
CA VAL A 87 -13.89 -5.68 19.15
C VAL A 87 -14.36 -5.66 17.69
N GLY A 88 -13.59 -6.21 16.76
CA GLY A 88 -13.93 -6.27 15.33
C GLY A 88 -15.20 -7.09 15.04
N MET A 89 -15.48 -8.10 15.85
CA MET A 89 -16.74 -8.84 15.83
C MET A 89 -17.96 -8.05 16.33
N SER A 90 -17.80 -6.76 16.67
CA SER A 90 -18.87 -5.86 17.11
C SER A 90 -19.60 -6.33 18.37
N LEU A 91 -18.94 -7.10 19.24
CA LEU A 91 -19.57 -7.69 20.44
C LEU A 91 -20.18 -6.66 21.40
N TRP A 92 -19.63 -5.44 21.41
CA TRP A 92 -20.05 -4.38 22.31
C TRP A 92 -20.96 -3.32 21.65
N VAL A 93 -21.17 -3.40 20.34
CA VAL A 93 -22.01 -2.47 19.56
C VAL A 93 -23.50 -2.73 19.85
N GLU A 94 -24.30 -1.67 20.00
CA GLU A 94 -25.73 -1.79 20.29
C GLU A 94 -26.49 -2.40 19.09
N GLY A 95 -27.38 -3.36 19.35
CA GLY A 95 -28.14 -4.10 18.32
C GLY A 95 -27.56 -5.49 17.98
N GLU A 96 -26.25 -5.69 18.13
CA GLU A 96 -25.55 -6.94 17.79
C GLU A 96 -25.31 -7.87 19.01
N ARG A 97 -25.49 -7.36 20.25
CA ARG A 97 -25.25 -8.06 21.53
C ARG A 97 -26.05 -9.37 21.75
N LYS A 98 -27.10 -9.63 20.95
CA LYS A 98 -27.97 -10.82 21.08
C LYS A 98 -27.56 -11.98 20.16
N LYS A 99 -26.57 -11.80 19.29
CA LYS A 99 -26.12 -12.83 18.35
C LYS A 99 -25.05 -13.73 18.99
N GLY A 100 -25.02 -15.00 18.60
CA GLY A 100 -24.03 -15.96 19.10
C GLY A 100 -22.63 -15.67 18.54
N LEU A 101 -21.57 -16.01 19.31
CA LEU A 101 -20.17 -15.80 18.92
C LEU A 101 -19.85 -16.38 17.53
N TRP A 102 -20.30 -17.60 17.24
CA TRP A 102 -20.15 -18.22 15.93
C TRP A 102 -20.90 -17.50 14.80
N THR A 103 -22.04 -16.89 15.11
CA THR A 103 -22.79 -16.07 14.15
C THR A 103 -22.02 -14.79 13.83
N LEU A 104 -21.42 -14.15 14.83
CA LEU A 104 -20.62 -12.94 14.67
C LEU A 104 -19.31 -13.21 13.92
N ILE A 105 -18.59 -14.30 14.23
CA ILE A 105 -17.40 -14.74 13.47
C ILE A 105 -17.76 -14.94 11.99
N LYS A 106 -18.81 -15.71 11.72
CA LYS A 106 -19.24 -15.99 10.34
C LYS A 106 -19.76 -14.74 9.65
N GLN A 107 -20.38 -13.82 10.38
CA GLN A 107 -20.91 -12.57 9.84
C GLN A 107 -19.78 -11.58 9.52
N THR A 108 -18.78 -11.42 10.39
CA THR A 108 -17.62 -10.55 10.16
C THR A 108 -16.69 -11.07 9.08
N LEU A 109 -16.39 -12.38 9.04
CA LEU A 109 -15.62 -12.98 7.94
C LEU A 109 -16.37 -12.90 6.60
N ASN A 110 -17.70 -13.03 6.61
CA ASN A 110 -18.50 -12.79 5.41
C ASN A 110 -18.67 -11.30 5.10
N PHE A 111 -18.53 -10.39 6.07
CA PHE A 111 -18.58 -8.95 5.84
C PHE A 111 -17.27 -8.46 5.22
N GLU A 112 -16.11 -8.91 5.67
CA GLU A 112 -14.83 -8.63 5.00
C GLU A 112 -14.87 -9.14 3.54
N ARG A 113 -15.56 -10.26 3.28
CA ARG A 113 -15.78 -10.79 1.91
C ARG A 113 -16.91 -10.09 1.14
N LYS A 114 -17.92 -9.53 1.83
CA LYS A 114 -19.08 -8.83 1.21
C LYS A 114 -18.86 -7.34 1.05
N GLU A 115 -17.92 -6.74 1.78
CA GLU A 115 -17.55 -5.33 1.67
C GLU A 115 -17.18 -5.00 0.23
N ALA A 116 -16.46 -5.87 -0.46
CA ALA A 116 -16.17 -5.75 -1.88
C ALA A 116 -17.42 -5.58 -2.77
N GLY A 117 -18.45 -6.42 -2.56
CA GLY A 117 -19.70 -6.37 -3.31
C GLY A 117 -20.67 -5.27 -2.85
N ASP A 118 -20.63 -4.90 -1.57
CA ASP A 118 -21.39 -3.78 -1.01
C ASP A 118 -20.74 -2.43 -1.37
N LEU A 119 -19.42 -2.38 -1.58
CA LEU A 119 -18.66 -1.25 -2.11
C LEU A 119 -19.10 -0.96 -3.54
N ALA A 120 -19.19 -1.99 -4.40
CA ALA A 120 -19.70 -1.84 -5.76
C ALA A 120 -21.15 -1.35 -5.83
N LYS A 121 -21.98 -1.69 -4.84
CA LYS A 121 -23.39 -1.24 -4.76
C LYS A 121 -23.55 0.14 -4.14
N SER A 122 -22.69 0.50 -3.18
CA SER A 122 -22.75 1.77 -2.45
C SER A 122 -22.00 2.89 -3.15
N PHE A 123 -21.01 2.57 -3.99
CA PHE A 123 -20.25 3.52 -4.76
C PHE A 123 -21.02 3.94 -6.03
N PHE A 124 -21.44 5.20 -6.06
CA PHE A 124 -22.16 5.80 -7.18
C PHE A 124 -21.30 5.84 -8.44
N LYS A 125 -21.92 5.64 -9.61
CA LYS A 125 -21.24 5.77 -10.92
C LYS A 125 -20.52 7.12 -11.01
N PRO A 126 -19.19 7.14 -11.01
CA PRO A 126 -18.44 8.39 -11.00
C PRO A 126 -18.34 9.03 -12.37
N SER A 127 -18.04 10.33 -12.41
CA SER A 127 -17.44 10.94 -13.60
C SER A 127 -16.08 10.28 -13.85
N GLY A 128 -15.90 9.66 -15.02
CA GLY A 128 -14.70 8.90 -15.34
C GLY A 128 -14.75 7.42 -14.97
N ALA A 129 -15.94 6.82 -14.79
CA ALA A 129 -16.09 5.40 -14.45
C ALA A 129 -15.31 4.44 -15.38
N GLN A 130 -15.24 4.73 -16.68
CA GLN A 130 -14.41 3.96 -17.62
C GLN A 130 -12.91 4.02 -17.28
N LYS A 131 -12.39 5.19 -16.90
CA LYS A 131 -10.98 5.33 -16.46
C LYS A 131 -10.73 4.51 -15.19
N ILE A 132 -11.66 4.54 -14.24
CA ILE A 132 -11.55 3.76 -13.00
C ILE A 132 -11.52 2.26 -13.30
N ILE A 133 -12.42 1.76 -14.15
CA ILE A 133 -12.40 0.36 -14.56
C ILE A 133 -11.07 0.00 -15.23
N SER A 134 -10.55 0.84 -16.14
CA SER A 134 -9.25 0.59 -16.77
C SER A 134 -8.09 0.55 -15.77
N ILE A 135 -8.10 1.44 -14.76
CA ILE A 135 -7.11 1.43 -13.67
C ILE A 135 -7.19 0.13 -12.86
N LEU A 136 -8.40 -0.31 -12.49
CA LEU A 136 -8.59 -1.58 -11.76
C LEU A 136 -8.11 -2.77 -12.59
N SER A 137 -8.47 -2.82 -13.87
CA SER A 137 -8.05 -3.89 -14.78
C SER A 137 -6.54 -3.91 -14.97
N GLN A 138 -5.90 -2.76 -15.13
CA GLN A 138 -4.43 -2.69 -15.21
C GLN A 138 -3.74 -3.16 -13.94
N LEU A 139 -4.29 -2.84 -12.75
CA LEU A 139 -3.74 -3.31 -11.49
C LEU A 139 -3.85 -4.83 -11.36
N ALA A 140 -5.03 -5.40 -11.63
CA ALA A 140 -5.26 -6.85 -11.60
C ALA A 140 -4.44 -7.63 -12.65
N MET A 141 -3.79 -6.94 -13.58
CA MET A 141 -3.02 -7.54 -14.66
C MET A 141 -1.53 -7.24 -14.53
N ILE A 142 -1.10 -6.64 -13.41
CA ILE A 142 0.29 -6.23 -13.21
C ILE A 142 1.24 -7.42 -13.20
N ASP A 143 0.76 -8.59 -12.76
CA ASP A 143 1.50 -9.86 -12.71
C ASP A 143 1.20 -10.81 -13.87
N GLU A 144 0.65 -10.29 -14.97
CA GLU A 144 0.31 -11.02 -16.20
C GLU A 144 -0.78 -12.12 -16.04
N VAL A 145 -1.19 -12.43 -14.81
CA VAL A 145 -2.24 -13.41 -14.48
C VAL A 145 -3.30 -12.73 -13.63
N ILE A 146 -4.55 -12.77 -14.09
CA ILE A 146 -5.70 -12.28 -13.33
C ILE A 146 -6.42 -13.44 -12.63
N ASP A 147 -6.65 -13.32 -11.32
CA ASP A 147 -7.42 -14.31 -10.57
C ASP A 147 -8.93 -14.18 -10.91
N PRO A 148 -9.67 -15.29 -11.03
CA PRO A 148 -11.11 -15.25 -11.28
C PRO A 148 -11.90 -14.36 -10.30
N ARG A 149 -11.45 -14.24 -9.05
CA ARG A 149 -12.07 -13.41 -8.00
C ARG A 149 -11.87 -11.92 -8.25
N GLU A 150 -10.69 -11.52 -8.73
CA GLU A 150 -10.41 -10.13 -9.14
C GLU A 150 -11.24 -9.75 -10.36
N LYS A 151 -11.33 -10.66 -11.35
CA LYS A 151 -12.19 -10.48 -12.52
C LYS A 151 -13.66 -10.32 -12.11
N GLU A 152 -14.16 -11.17 -11.21
CA GLU A 152 -15.53 -11.07 -10.67
C GLU A 152 -15.76 -9.75 -9.94
N PHE A 153 -14.78 -9.29 -9.16
CA PHE A 153 -14.85 -8.01 -8.47
C PHE A 153 -14.96 -6.83 -9.43
N ILE A 154 -14.08 -6.74 -10.42
CA ILE A 154 -14.12 -5.67 -11.42
C ILE A 154 -15.43 -5.74 -12.21
N GLN A 155 -15.87 -6.95 -12.59
CA GLN A 155 -17.14 -7.17 -13.30
C GLN A 155 -18.33 -6.62 -12.51
N SER A 156 -18.32 -6.73 -11.18
CA SER A 156 -19.40 -6.20 -10.35
C SER A 156 -19.57 -4.67 -10.51
N PHE A 157 -18.49 -3.91 -10.71
CA PHE A 157 -18.56 -2.47 -10.96
C PHE A 157 -18.99 -2.17 -12.39
N ILE A 158 -18.51 -2.95 -13.37
CA ILE A 158 -18.92 -2.83 -14.78
C ILE A 158 -20.44 -2.99 -14.91
N ASP A 159 -20.98 -4.02 -14.26
CA ASP A 159 -22.40 -4.35 -14.26
C ASP A 159 -23.21 -3.27 -13.52
N ASN A 160 -22.79 -2.90 -12.30
CA ASN A 160 -23.50 -1.90 -11.49
C ASN A 160 -23.50 -0.51 -12.13
N TRP A 161 -22.43 -0.13 -12.82
CA TRP A 161 -22.33 1.17 -13.51
C TRP A 161 -22.84 1.12 -14.96
N ASN A 162 -23.26 -0.06 -15.44
CA ASN A 162 -23.72 -0.32 -16.80
C ASN A 162 -22.75 0.26 -17.84
N ILE A 163 -21.49 -0.16 -17.75
CA ILE A 163 -20.42 0.28 -18.64
C ILE A 163 -20.24 -0.76 -19.74
N ASN A 164 -20.18 -0.30 -20.99
CA ASN A 164 -19.76 -1.16 -22.09
C ASN A 164 -18.22 -1.26 -22.07
N TYR A 165 -17.70 -2.24 -21.31
CA TYR A 165 -16.27 -2.52 -21.17
C TYR A 165 -16.05 -4.02 -21.02
N SER A 166 -15.02 -4.54 -21.67
CA SER A 166 -14.63 -5.95 -21.65
C SER A 166 -13.23 -6.08 -21.08
N ILE A 167 -13.09 -6.75 -19.94
CA ILE A 167 -11.79 -7.05 -19.32
C ILE A 167 -10.93 -7.90 -20.26
N ASP A 168 -11.56 -8.78 -21.05
CA ASP A 168 -10.88 -9.68 -21.97
C ASP A 168 -10.18 -8.93 -23.12
N ASP A 169 -10.66 -7.75 -23.50
CA ASP A 169 -10.02 -6.93 -24.54
C ASP A 169 -8.70 -6.31 -24.03
N ASP A 170 -8.67 -5.86 -22.77
CA ASP A 170 -7.46 -5.33 -22.15
C ASP A 170 -6.44 -6.42 -21.85
N LEU A 171 -6.88 -7.63 -21.46
CA LEU A 171 -6.02 -8.82 -21.28
C LEU A 171 -5.25 -9.16 -22.56
N ILE A 172 -5.90 -9.09 -23.72
CA ILE A 172 -5.23 -9.32 -25.01
C ILE A 172 -4.19 -8.22 -25.29
N ALA A 173 -4.48 -6.97 -24.92
CA ALA A 173 -3.57 -5.85 -25.13
C ALA A 173 -2.34 -5.86 -24.19
N SER A 174 -2.45 -6.45 -23.01
CA SER A 174 -1.37 -6.47 -22.00
C SER A 174 -0.36 -7.60 -22.20
N GLN A 175 -0.75 -8.74 -22.79
CA GLN A 175 0.13 -9.92 -23.03
C GLN A 175 1.39 -9.63 -23.88
N THR A 176 1.48 -8.43 -24.47
CA THR A 176 2.60 -7.99 -25.30
C THR A 176 3.52 -6.96 -24.61
N LYS A 177 3.22 -6.57 -23.36
CA LYS A 177 3.92 -5.50 -22.65
C LYS A 177 4.84 -6.06 -21.56
N ASN A 178 5.99 -5.42 -21.38
CA ASN A 178 6.91 -5.69 -20.28
C ASN A 178 6.31 -5.13 -18.96
N ASN A 179 6.47 -5.83 -17.83
CA ASN A 179 6.01 -5.41 -16.49
C ASN A 179 6.34 -3.95 -16.15
N SER A 180 7.54 -3.48 -16.48
CA SER A 180 7.93 -2.07 -16.26
C SER A 180 7.05 -1.08 -17.02
N VAL A 181 6.63 -1.44 -18.25
CA VAL A 181 5.73 -0.63 -19.08
C VAL A 181 4.31 -0.63 -18.50
N SER A 182 3.85 -1.75 -17.95
CA SER A 182 2.55 -1.85 -17.27
C SER A 182 2.50 -0.95 -16.03
N LEU A 183 3.55 -0.96 -15.21
CA LEU A 183 3.70 -0.09 -14.02
C LEU A 183 3.69 1.41 -14.37
N ILE A 184 4.32 1.79 -15.48
CA ILE A 184 4.35 3.18 -15.96
C ILE A 184 2.95 3.62 -16.44
N ASN A 185 2.28 2.78 -17.23
CA ASN A 185 0.96 3.08 -17.77
C ASN A 185 -0.08 3.23 -16.65
N LEU A 186 -0.09 2.32 -15.68
CA LEU A 186 -1.02 2.38 -14.55
C LEU A 186 -0.84 3.68 -13.75
N ARG A 187 0.41 4.04 -13.41
CA ARG A 187 0.69 5.32 -12.74
C ARG A 187 0.23 6.52 -13.56
N LYS A 188 0.48 6.49 -14.88
CA LYS A 188 0.05 7.54 -15.79
C LYS A 188 -1.46 7.67 -15.79
N ASP A 189 -2.20 6.57 -15.91
CA ASP A 189 -3.67 6.60 -15.98
C ASP A 189 -4.30 7.08 -14.67
N VAL A 190 -3.71 6.74 -13.52
CA VAL A 190 -4.09 7.33 -12.23
C VAL A 190 -3.81 8.83 -12.22
N THR A 191 -2.64 9.28 -12.68
CA THR A 191 -2.29 10.71 -12.76
C THR A 191 -3.27 11.46 -13.67
N ASP A 192 -3.50 10.96 -14.88
CA ASP A 192 -4.44 11.50 -15.86
C ASP A 192 -5.90 11.49 -15.36
N TYR A 193 -6.23 10.61 -14.41
CA TYR A 193 -7.52 10.61 -13.72
C TYR A 193 -7.59 11.71 -12.65
N LEU A 194 -6.56 11.85 -11.81
CA LEU A 194 -6.48 12.91 -10.78
C LEU A 194 -6.45 14.31 -11.40
N GLU A 195 -5.83 14.48 -12.57
CA GLU A 195 -5.84 15.74 -13.33
C GLU A 195 -7.25 16.18 -13.76
N THR A 196 -8.20 15.26 -13.86
CA THR A 196 -9.63 15.60 -14.10
C THR A 196 -10.31 16.27 -12.92
N SER A 197 -9.58 16.46 -11.81
CA SER A 197 -10.04 17.06 -10.56
C SER A 197 -11.27 16.37 -9.95
N PRO A 198 -11.26 15.02 -9.78
CA PRO A 198 -12.35 14.31 -9.13
C PRO A 198 -12.54 14.74 -7.66
N PRO A 199 -13.75 14.66 -7.09
CA PRO A 199 -13.96 14.92 -5.66
C PRO A 199 -13.06 14.05 -4.76
N GLN A 200 -12.49 14.61 -3.69
CA GLN A 200 -11.58 13.88 -2.80
C GLN A 200 -12.17 12.58 -2.24
N LYS A 201 -13.48 12.58 -1.95
CA LYS A 201 -14.20 11.39 -1.51
C LYS A 201 -14.12 10.26 -2.55
N GLN A 202 -14.29 10.58 -3.82
CA GLN A 202 -14.20 9.63 -4.93
C GLN A 202 -12.78 9.05 -5.06
N VAL A 203 -11.75 9.87 -4.79
CA VAL A 203 -10.35 9.43 -4.81
C VAL A 203 -10.05 8.51 -3.63
N SER A 204 -10.56 8.82 -2.43
CA SER A 204 -10.45 7.93 -1.26
C SER A 204 -11.11 6.58 -1.53
N GLU A 205 -12.31 6.59 -2.08
CA GLU A 205 -13.04 5.37 -2.41
C GLU A 205 -12.34 4.57 -3.53
N LEU A 206 -11.74 5.23 -4.54
CA LEU A 206 -10.91 4.54 -5.54
C LEU A 206 -9.69 3.87 -4.90
N LYS A 207 -9.01 4.56 -3.98
CA LYS A 207 -7.90 4.00 -3.22
C LYS A 207 -8.35 2.74 -2.46
N ASP A 208 -9.50 2.79 -1.79
CA ASP A 208 -10.06 1.66 -1.06
C ASP A 208 -10.43 0.50 -2.01
N MET A 209 -10.93 0.80 -3.20
CA MET A 209 -11.22 -0.20 -4.24
C MET A 209 -9.95 -0.91 -4.73
N LEU A 210 -8.87 -0.16 -4.99
CA LEU A 210 -7.59 -0.74 -5.40
C LEU A 210 -6.98 -1.59 -4.28
N GLN A 211 -7.02 -1.11 -3.04
CA GLN A 211 -6.58 -1.87 -1.87
C GLN A 211 -7.42 -3.14 -1.69
N THR A 212 -8.72 -3.07 -1.91
CA THR A 212 -9.58 -4.26 -1.84
C THR A 212 -9.18 -5.26 -2.92
N LEU A 213 -9.04 -4.79 -4.17
CA LEU A 213 -8.69 -5.61 -5.33
C LEU A 213 -7.43 -6.47 -5.07
N ILE A 214 -6.32 -5.87 -4.65
CA ILE A 214 -5.05 -6.58 -4.40
C ILE A 214 -5.11 -7.57 -3.22
N ASN A 215 -6.14 -7.49 -2.36
CA ASN A 215 -6.28 -8.37 -1.20
C ASN A 215 -7.35 -9.45 -1.39
N ILE A 216 -8.10 -9.42 -2.50
CA ILE A 216 -9.21 -10.33 -2.76
C ILE A 216 -8.76 -11.78 -2.82
N ASP A 217 -7.59 -12.00 -3.41
CA ASP A 217 -7.08 -13.33 -3.67
C ASP A 217 -6.28 -13.92 -2.49
N GLN A 218 -6.00 -13.07 -1.49
CA GLN A 218 -5.19 -13.30 -0.27
C GLN A 218 -3.69 -13.46 -0.51
N GLU A 219 -3.17 -13.13 -1.69
CA GLU A 219 -1.76 -13.23 -2.05
C GLU A 219 -1.28 -11.93 -2.73
N VAL A 220 -0.71 -10.99 -1.96
CA VAL A 220 -0.19 -9.74 -2.54
C VAL A 220 1.21 -9.96 -3.11
N SER A 221 1.37 -9.73 -4.42
CA SER A 221 2.64 -9.85 -5.13
C SER A 221 3.62 -8.71 -4.79
N GLU A 222 4.88 -8.85 -5.21
CA GLU A 222 5.87 -7.79 -5.04
C GLU A 222 5.61 -6.60 -5.98
N GLN A 223 5.07 -6.85 -7.16
CA GLN A 223 4.73 -5.86 -8.16
C GLN A 223 3.53 -5.02 -7.71
N GLU A 224 2.52 -5.67 -7.13
CA GLU A 224 1.36 -5.00 -6.54
C GLU A 224 1.76 -4.12 -5.36
N LYS A 225 2.61 -4.62 -4.44
CA LYS A 225 3.16 -3.80 -3.35
C LYS A 225 3.93 -2.60 -3.88
N LEU A 226 4.78 -2.83 -4.89
CA LEU A 226 5.60 -1.80 -5.49
C LEU A 226 4.75 -0.68 -6.11
N ILE A 227 3.73 -1.03 -6.91
CA ILE A 227 2.87 -0.03 -7.53
C ILE A 227 1.95 0.64 -6.52
N MET A 228 1.39 -0.12 -5.57
CA MET A 228 0.49 0.42 -4.57
C MET A 228 1.21 1.47 -3.70
N GLY A 229 2.48 1.23 -3.35
CA GLY A 229 3.30 2.22 -2.64
C GLY A 229 3.49 3.53 -3.42
N GLU A 230 3.58 3.49 -4.75
CA GLU A 230 3.64 4.69 -5.59
C GLU A 230 2.27 5.40 -5.67
N LEU A 231 1.19 4.63 -5.89
CA LEU A 231 -0.16 5.17 -5.99
C LEU A 231 -0.65 5.77 -4.66
N ASP A 232 -0.27 5.18 -3.54
CA ASP A 232 -0.58 5.70 -2.20
C ASP A 232 -0.08 7.12 -2.01
N GLY A 233 1.12 7.42 -2.51
CA GLY A 233 1.67 8.76 -2.46
C GLY A 233 0.90 9.76 -3.33
N LEU A 234 0.49 9.34 -4.54
CA LEU A 234 -0.34 10.16 -5.45
C LEU A 234 -1.70 10.49 -4.81
N PHE A 235 -2.38 9.48 -4.27
CA PHE A 235 -3.68 9.68 -3.62
C PHE A 235 -3.54 10.54 -2.35
N SER A 236 -2.51 10.31 -1.55
CA SER A 236 -2.29 11.07 -0.30
C SER A 236 -2.03 12.54 -0.58
N GLU A 237 -1.21 12.87 -1.57
CA GLU A 237 -0.98 14.27 -1.98
C GLU A 237 -2.28 14.91 -2.48
N TYR A 238 -3.03 14.21 -3.34
CA TYR A 238 -4.28 14.73 -3.89
C TYR A 238 -5.35 14.99 -2.81
N ILE A 239 -5.54 14.04 -1.89
CA ILE A 239 -6.54 14.12 -0.82
C ILE A 239 -6.13 15.17 0.23
N SER A 240 -4.86 15.19 0.64
CA SER A 240 -4.39 16.13 1.66
C SER A 240 -4.23 17.55 1.16
N GLN A 241 -4.08 17.75 -0.17
CA GLN A 241 -3.67 19.01 -0.80
C GLN A 241 -2.34 19.56 -0.23
N GLN A 242 -1.54 18.70 0.38
CA GLN A 242 -0.24 19.07 0.94
C GLN A 242 0.85 18.33 0.16
N PRO A 243 1.96 19.02 -0.17
CA PRO A 243 3.08 18.37 -0.84
C PRO A 243 3.62 17.27 0.06
N ASN A 244 3.62 16.04 -0.45
CA ASN A 244 4.19 14.91 0.26
C ASN A 244 5.73 15.03 0.26
N PRO A 245 6.38 14.99 1.44
CA PRO A 245 7.81 15.29 1.58
C PRO A 245 8.74 14.22 0.99
N ALA A 246 8.27 12.99 0.77
CA ALA A 246 9.08 11.95 0.16
C ALA A 246 8.97 11.99 -1.36
N ARG A 247 9.94 12.61 -2.03
CA ARG A 247 9.98 12.73 -3.50
C ARG A 247 11.29 12.18 -4.04
N TYR A 248 11.23 11.00 -4.65
CA TYR A 248 12.35 10.41 -5.37
C TYR A 248 12.36 10.89 -6.81
N HIS A 249 13.53 11.22 -7.34
CA HIS A 249 13.72 11.59 -8.73
C HIS A 249 14.66 10.58 -9.39
N VAL A 250 14.40 10.26 -10.65
CA VAL A 250 15.35 9.56 -11.48
C VAL A 250 16.09 10.59 -12.33
N VAL A 251 17.40 10.66 -12.13
CA VAL A 251 18.28 11.53 -12.92
C VAL A 251 18.98 10.69 -13.97
N VAL A 252 18.97 11.17 -15.21
CA VAL A 252 19.64 10.58 -16.36
C VAL A 252 20.74 11.52 -16.83
N VAL A 253 21.96 11.02 -16.98
CA VAL A 253 23.11 11.80 -17.43
C VAL A 253 23.64 11.22 -18.74
N PRO A 254 23.34 11.84 -19.90
CA PRO A 254 23.87 11.38 -21.17
C PRO A 254 25.40 11.55 -21.22
N GLN A 255 26.06 10.56 -21.79
CA GLN A 255 27.52 10.48 -21.96
C GLN A 255 27.96 10.91 -23.37
N ASN A 256 27.02 11.00 -24.31
CA ASN A 256 27.27 11.39 -25.70
C ASN A 256 26.00 11.89 -26.40
N GLU A 257 26.18 12.55 -27.54
CA GLU A 257 25.08 13.10 -28.37
C GLU A 257 24.04 12.06 -28.81
N ARG A 258 24.43 10.79 -28.98
CA ARG A 258 23.45 9.75 -29.35
C ARG A 258 22.49 9.47 -28.20
N GLN A 259 22.97 9.45 -26.97
CA GLN A 259 22.12 9.29 -25.79
C GLN A 259 21.19 10.49 -25.59
N VAL A 260 21.64 11.70 -25.91
CA VAL A 260 20.78 12.90 -25.94
C VAL A 260 19.62 12.70 -26.92
N GLN A 261 19.89 12.19 -28.12
CA GLN A 261 18.86 11.90 -29.12
C GLN A 261 17.88 10.80 -28.67
N VAL A 262 18.37 9.75 -28.01
CA VAL A 262 17.52 8.70 -27.43
C VAL A 262 16.58 9.30 -26.38
N ILE A 263 17.08 10.14 -25.48
CA ILE A 263 16.25 10.80 -24.47
C ILE A 263 15.19 11.67 -25.14
N MET A 264 15.57 12.52 -26.09
CA MET A 264 14.60 13.41 -26.77
C MET A 264 13.53 12.66 -27.56
N THR A 265 13.85 11.47 -28.09
CA THR A 265 12.94 10.69 -28.94
C THR A 265 12.06 9.75 -28.11
N SER A 266 12.65 9.09 -27.11
CA SER A 266 12.01 7.99 -26.38
C SER A 266 11.50 8.39 -24.99
N LEU A 267 12.03 9.47 -24.41
CA LEU A 267 11.71 9.93 -23.05
C LEU A 267 11.43 11.45 -23.03
N PRO A 268 10.49 11.95 -23.85
CA PRO A 268 10.21 13.38 -24.00
C PRO A 268 9.69 14.04 -22.71
N GLU A 269 9.22 13.25 -21.74
CA GLU A 269 8.74 13.70 -20.45
C GLU A 269 9.85 14.13 -19.48
N LEU A 270 11.12 13.79 -19.76
CA LEU A 270 12.23 14.16 -18.89
C LEU A 270 12.59 15.65 -19.03
N ALA A 271 12.65 16.34 -17.89
CA ALA A 271 13.03 17.74 -17.85
C ALA A 271 14.55 17.89 -17.96
N ARG A 272 15.01 18.70 -18.92
CA ARG A 272 16.43 19.01 -19.13
C ARG A 272 16.89 20.11 -18.17
N TYR A 273 18.04 19.93 -17.52
CA TYR A 273 18.70 20.95 -16.72
C TYR A 273 20.23 20.92 -16.87
N GLU A 274 20.88 22.04 -16.59
CA GLU A 274 22.34 22.16 -16.68
C GLU A 274 23.03 21.74 -15.38
N VAL A 275 24.18 21.10 -15.52
CA VAL A 275 25.07 20.70 -14.42
C VAL A 275 26.49 21.18 -14.70
N ALA A 276 27.37 21.16 -13.69
CA ALA A 276 28.73 21.71 -13.80
C ALA A 276 29.53 21.18 -15.01
N GLU A 277 29.30 19.93 -15.42
CA GLU A 277 29.94 19.30 -16.59
C GLU A 277 28.92 18.79 -17.61
N GLY A 278 28.01 19.67 -18.05
CA GLY A 278 27.14 19.40 -19.19
C GLY A 278 25.65 19.45 -18.86
N VAL A 279 24.92 18.42 -19.27
CA VAL A 279 23.46 18.40 -19.24
C VAL A 279 23.00 17.14 -18.53
N ALA A 280 22.01 17.28 -17.66
CA ALA A 280 21.30 16.17 -17.06
C ALA A 280 19.79 16.30 -17.32
N TYR A 281 19.09 15.20 -17.12
CA TYR A 281 17.65 15.08 -17.29
C TYR A 281 17.05 14.49 -16.02
N ASN A 282 15.87 14.96 -15.60
CA ASN A 282 15.18 14.37 -14.45
C ASN A 282 13.73 14.03 -14.77
N SER A 283 13.26 12.97 -14.12
CA SER A 283 11.84 12.63 -14.08
C SER A 283 11.07 13.61 -13.18
N SER A 284 9.75 13.60 -13.35
CA SER A 284 8.81 14.00 -12.30
C SER A 284 9.07 13.20 -11.01
N PRO A 285 8.70 13.74 -9.84
CA PRO A 285 8.89 13.05 -8.57
C PRO A 285 8.05 11.77 -8.47
N PHE A 286 8.61 10.79 -7.76
CA PHE A 286 8.00 9.52 -7.38
C PHE A 286 7.87 9.44 -5.86
N TYR A 287 6.89 8.69 -5.37
CA TYR A 287 6.63 8.50 -3.94
C TYR A 287 7.25 7.24 -3.37
N SER A 288 7.53 6.26 -4.21
CA SER A 288 8.22 5.03 -3.85
C SER A 288 9.65 5.00 -4.40
N LYS A 289 10.61 4.71 -3.52
CA LYS A 289 12.01 4.49 -3.91
C LYS A 289 12.14 3.28 -4.83
N ASP A 290 11.42 2.22 -4.52
CA ASP A 290 11.47 0.96 -5.27
C ASP A 290 10.85 1.14 -6.66
N TYR A 291 9.77 1.91 -6.75
CA TYR A 291 9.22 2.35 -8.04
C TYR A 291 10.25 3.15 -8.84
N ALA A 292 10.88 4.16 -8.23
CA ALA A 292 11.91 4.97 -8.88
C ALA A 292 13.11 4.12 -9.36
N ASN A 293 13.48 3.07 -8.62
CA ASN A 293 14.52 2.12 -9.03
C ASN A 293 14.11 1.34 -10.28
N VAL A 294 12.88 0.84 -10.36
CA VAL A 294 12.36 0.15 -11.55
C VAL A 294 12.38 1.08 -12.77
N ILE A 295 11.98 2.34 -12.60
CA ILE A 295 12.06 3.34 -13.68
C ILE A 295 13.52 3.58 -14.10
N SER A 296 14.43 3.72 -13.14
CA SER A 296 15.86 3.88 -13.39
C SER A 296 16.43 2.69 -14.16
N GLU A 297 16.05 1.45 -13.82
CA GLU A 297 16.42 0.24 -14.55
C GLU A 297 15.87 0.23 -15.99
N GLY A 298 14.62 0.68 -16.17
CA GLY A 298 14.04 0.91 -17.49
C GLY A 298 14.91 1.83 -18.35
N TYR A 299 15.36 2.96 -17.82
CA TYR A 299 16.28 3.85 -18.54
C TYR A 299 17.65 3.22 -18.81
N ARG A 300 18.18 2.42 -17.87
CA ARG A 300 19.45 1.69 -18.07
C ARG A 300 19.34 0.65 -19.18
N SER A 301 18.17 0.04 -19.38
CA SER A 301 17.93 -0.88 -20.49
C SER A 301 18.08 -0.21 -21.87
N LEU A 302 17.93 1.12 -21.94
CA LEU A 302 18.18 1.95 -23.12
C LEU A 302 19.66 2.37 -23.28
N ASN A 303 20.56 1.77 -22.50
CA ASN A 303 21.98 2.15 -22.38
C ASN A 303 22.19 3.59 -21.90
N LEU A 304 21.29 4.10 -21.06
CA LEU A 304 21.43 5.40 -20.41
C LEU A 304 21.98 5.23 -18.98
N PHE A 305 22.86 6.12 -18.56
CA PHE A 305 23.25 6.18 -17.15
C PHE A 305 22.15 6.89 -16.36
N SER A 306 21.59 6.21 -15.36
CA SER A 306 20.54 6.77 -14.49
C SER A 306 20.75 6.41 -13.03
N ILE A 307 20.34 7.30 -12.13
CA ILE A 307 20.41 7.14 -10.67
C ILE A 307 19.14 7.66 -10.00
N VAL A 308 18.80 7.11 -8.83
CA VAL A 308 17.69 7.57 -8.00
C VAL A 308 18.22 8.51 -6.91
N THR A 309 17.61 9.68 -6.75
CA THR A 309 17.94 10.68 -5.72
C THR A 309 16.69 11.11 -4.96
N PHE A 310 16.84 11.55 -3.72
CA PHE A 310 15.74 12.08 -2.88
C PHE A 310 15.47 13.57 -3.10
N SER A 311 16.36 14.28 -3.77
CA SER A 311 16.18 15.70 -4.14
C SER A 311 16.96 16.01 -5.40
N LEU A 312 16.50 17.01 -6.15
CA LEU A 312 17.24 17.48 -7.32
C LEU A 312 18.47 18.27 -6.88
N PRO A 313 19.60 18.18 -7.62
CA PRO A 313 20.85 18.88 -7.26
C PRO A 313 20.69 20.39 -7.02
N ASN A 314 19.74 21.04 -7.70
CA ASN A 314 19.48 22.48 -7.57
C ASN A 314 18.78 22.88 -6.26
N GLU A 315 18.23 21.93 -5.48
CA GLU A 315 17.60 22.20 -4.18
C GLU A 315 18.60 22.08 -3.01
N ILE A 316 19.76 21.45 -3.23
CA ILE A 316 20.81 21.30 -2.21
C ILE A 316 21.59 22.62 -2.03
N GLY A 317 21.58 23.50 -3.02
CA GLY A 317 22.32 24.78 -3.02
C GLY A 317 21.66 25.93 -2.24
N SER A 318 20.40 25.81 -1.81
CA SER A 318 19.68 26.87 -1.08
C SER A 318 19.58 26.65 0.43
N GLY A 319 20.04 25.50 0.95
CA GLY A 319 19.90 25.12 2.36
C GLY A 319 21.14 25.28 3.26
N VAL A 320 22.27 25.77 2.74
CA VAL A 320 23.54 25.83 3.49
C VAL A 320 24.10 27.24 3.50
N LEU A 321 23.41 28.22 4.09
CA LEU A 321 24.00 29.52 4.49
C LEU A 321 23.24 30.21 5.66
N GLU A 322 22.68 29.48 6.62
CA GLU A 322 22.31 30.07 7.91
C GLU A 322 22.79 29.17 9.06
N HIS A 323 24.07 29.34 9.41
CA HIS A 323 24.61 29.34 10.78
C HIS A 323 26.13 29.48 10.68
N GLY A 324 26.55 30.73 10.49
CA GLY A 324 27.88 31.24 10.82
C GLY A 324 27.69 32.39 11.80
#